data_AF-A0A8B6EK35-F1
#
_entry.id   AF-A0A8B6EK35-F1
#
_cell.length_a   1.000
_cell.length_b   1.000
_cell.length_c   1.000
_cell.angle_alpha   90.00
_cell.angle_beta   90.00
_cell.angle_gamma   90.00
#
_symmetry.space_group_name_H-M   'P 1'
#
loop_
_entity.id
_entity.type
_entity.pdbx_description
1 polymer ?
#
loop_
_entity_poly.entity_id
_entity_poly.type
_entity_poly.pdbx_seq_one_letter_code
_entity_poly.pdbx_strand_id
1 'polypeptide(L)'
;MFSAGWWLFLGWMLHYSPFWPMTRVLYFHHYFPAFLFSAMLSGVVLDYILTWCCITVPEQFSLIVFQGCIAAIFAVLCWSFYLFYPLSYGMYGPSSMEEGSLWRNIKWMESWDL
;
A
#
# COMPACT_ATOMS: atom_id res chain seq x y z
N MET A 1 -4.41 28.60 -1.02
CA MET A 1 -3.47 27.75 -0.28
C MET A 1 -3.51 26.35 -0.88
N PHE A 2 -2.37 25.71 -1.12
CA PHE A 2 -2.34 24.35 -1.67
C PHE A 2 -2.83 23.32 -0.63
N SER A 3 -3.67 22.37 -1.06
CA SER A 3 -4.15 21.26 -0.22
C SER A 3 -3.00 20.32 0.15
N ALA A 4 -3.11 19.61 1.28
CA ALA A 4 -2.15 18.59 1.68
C ALA A 4 -1.89 17.55 0.57
N GLY A 5 -2.92 17.15 -0.17
CA GLY A 5 -2.78 16.22 -1.30
C GLY A 5 -1.87 16.75 -2.42
N TRP A 6 -1.86 18.07 -2.66
CA TRP A 6 -0.96 18.68 -3.65
C TRP A 6 0.51 18.58 -3.22
N TRP A 7 0.81 18.87 -1.96
CA TRP A 7 2.17 18.77 -1.43
C TRP A 7 2.66 17.32 -1.43
N LEU A 8 1.80 16.37 -1.07
CA LEU A 8 2.14 14.94 -1.10
C LEU A 8 2.38 14.45 -2.53
N PHE A 9 1.54 14.85 -3.49
CA PHE A 9 1.75 14.53 -4.90
C PHE A 9 3.03 15.14 -5.46
N LEU A 10 3.32 16.40 -5.13
CA LEU A 10 4.57 17.07 -5.51
C LEU A 10 5.77 16.34 -4.88
N GLY A 11 5.69 15.96 -3.61
CA GLY A 11 6.70 15.15 -2.93
C GLY A 11 6.96 13.83 -3.64
N TRP A 12 5.91 13.09 -3.99
CA TRP A 12 6.02 11.88 -4.80
C TRP A 12 6.69 12.15 -6.15
N MET A 13 6.24 13.17 -6.89
CA MET A 13 6.77 13.51 -8.20
C MET A 13 8.26 13.86 -8.14
N LEU A 14 8.69 14.64 -7.15
CA LEU A 14 10.10 14.99 -6.96
C LEU A 14 10.97 13.79 -6.61
N HIS A 15 10.42 12.78 -5.94
CA HIS A 15 11.14 11.56 -5.60
C HIS A 15 11.01 10.46 -6.66
N TYR A 16 10.09 10.56 -7.61
CA TYR A 16 9.90 9.53 -8.64
C TYR A 16 10.39 9.96 -10.02
N SER A 17 10.05 11.17 -10.46
CA SER A 17 10.37 11.66 -11.81
C SER A 17 11.87 11.69 -12.14
N PRO A 18 12.80 11.99 -11.19
CA PRO A 18 14.23 12.02 -11.52
C PRO A 18 14.80 10.66 -11.92
N PHE A 19 14.13 9.55 -11.59
CA PHE A 19 14.60 8.21 -11.94
C PHE A 19 14.44 7.87 -13.42
N TRP A 20 13.52 8.51 -14.13
CA TRP A 20 13.27 8.24 -15.56
C TRP A 20 14.49 8.53 -16.47
N PRO A 21 15.20 9.66 -16.31
CA PRO A 21 16.41 9.93 -17.11
C PRO A 21 17.69 9.30 -16.55
N MET A 22 17.65 8.58 -15.42
CA MET A 22 18.88 8.01 -14.85
C MET A 22 19.42 6.88 -15.73
N THR A 23 20.72 6.93 -16.03
CA THR A 23 21.42 5.93 -16.86
C THR A 23 21.99 4.76 -16.08
N ARG A 24 21.91 4.80 -14.74
CA ARG A 24 22.36 3.73 -13.85
C ARG A 24 21.25 2.73 -13.57
N VAL A 25 21.64 1.51 -13.19
CA VAL A 25 20.69 0.47 -12.75
C VAL A 25 19.94 0.96 -11.50
N LEU A 26 18.63 0.77 -11.52
CA LEU A 26 17.71 1.07 -10.42
C LEU A 26 17.12 -0.23 -9.89
N TYR A 27 16.91 -0.26 -8.58
CA TYR A 27 16.32 -1.38 -7.86
C TYR A 27 15.11 -0.90 -7.07
N PHE A 28 14.25 -1.83 -6.65
CA PHE A 28 12.99 -1.54 -5.95
C PHE A 28 13.12 -0.56 -4.77
N HIS A 29 14.18 -0.66 -3.97
CA HIS A 29 14.40 0.22 -2.82
C HIS A 29 14.58 1.71 -3.18
N HIS A 30 14.94 2.03 -4.43
CA HIS A 30 15.01 3.43 -4.88
C HIS A 30 13.62 4.07 -4.90
N TYR A 31 12.55 3.27 -5.01
CA TYR A 31 11.18 3.75 -4.99
C TYR A 31 10.67 4.08 -3.57
N PHE A 32 11.33 3.65 -2.51
CA PHE A 32 10.84 3.79 -1.13
C PHE A 32 10.52 5.23 -0.69
N PRO A 33 11.34 6.25 -1.03
CA PRO A 33 11.00 7.63 -0.70
C PRO A 33 9.70 8.08 -1.39
N ALA A 34 9.53 7.79 -2.68
CA ALA A 34 8.30 8.11 -3.40
C ALA A 34 7.10 7.33 -2.82
N PHE A 35 7.29 6.05 -2.50
CA PHE A 35 6.27 5.21 -1.89
C PHE A 35 5.76 5.78 -0.55
N LEU A 36 6.61 6.39 0.28
CA LEU A 36 6.18 7.04 1.52
C LEU A 36 5.17 8.16 1.24
N PHE A 37 5.41 9.00 0.23
CA PHE A 37 4.46 10.02 -0.19
C PHE A 37 3.15 9.42 -0.73
N SER A 38 3.24 8.31 -1.49
CA SER A 38 2.05 7.58 -1.93
C SER A 38 1.23 7.02 -0.76
N ALA A 39 1.88 6.50 0.29
CA ALA A 39 1.22 5.98 1.48
C ALA A 39 0.53 7.08 2.31
N MET A 40 1.13 8.27 2.40
CA MET A 40 0.46 9.42 3.02
C MET A 40 -0.70 9.94 2.16
N LEU A 41 -0.52 9.97 0.84
CA LEU A 41 -1.57 10.41 -0.10
C LEU A 41 -2.76 9.45 -0.08
N SER A 42 -2.53 8.13 0.05
CA SER A 42 -3.62 7.17 0.22
C SER A 42 -4.40 7.42 1.51
N GLY A 43 -3.75 7.85 2.59
CA GLY A 43 -4.42 8.31 3.80
C GLY A 43 -5.39 9.48 3.54
N VAL A 44 -4.97 10.47 2.76
CA VAL A 44 -5.84 11.59 2.34
C VAL A 44 -7.01 11.09 1.50
N VAL A 45 -6.76 10.21 0.52
CA VAL A 45 -7.82 9.65 -0.33
C VAL A 45 -8.81 8.81 0.50
N LEU A 46 -8.32 8.01 1.45
CA LEU A 46 -9.14 7.23 2.36
C LEU A 46 -10.01 8.14 3.24
N ASP A 47 -9.48 9.24 3.75
CA ASP A 47 -10.25 10.22 4.53
C ASP A 47 -11.42 10.81 3.72
N TYR A 48 -11.18 11.17 2.45
CA TYR A 48 -12.25 11.62 1.55
C TYR A 48 -13.29 10.53 1.29
N ILE A 49 -12.86 9.29 1.03
CA ILE A 49 -13.77 8.16 0.79
C ILE A 49 -14.60 7.87 2.06
N LEU A 50 -13.97 7.85 3.23
CA LEU A 50 -14.64 7.61 4.52
C LEU A 50 -15.66 8.69 4.81
N THR A 51 -15.28 9.96 4.65
CA THR A 51 -16.20 11.09 4.81
C THR A 51 -17.38 10.96 3.85
N TRP A 52 -17.11 10.60 2.59
CA TRP A 52 -18.15 10.39 1.59
C TRP A 52 -19.09 9.24 1.98
N CYS A 53 -18.57 8.10 2.44
CA CYS A 53 -19.38 7.01 2.97
C CYS A 53 -20.26 7.47 4.14
N CYS A 54 -19.71 8.22 5.09
CA CYS A 54 -20.44 8.70 6.27
C CYS A 54 -21.57 9.69 5.94
N ILE A 55 -21.42 10.55 4.94
CA ILE A 55 -22.49 11.48 4.52
C ILE A 55 -23.58 10.81 3.69
N THR A 56 -23.29 9.67 3.05
CA THR A 56 -24.27 8.93 2.24
C THR A 56 -25.21 8.06 3.07
N VAL A 57 -24.86 7.78 4.33
CA VAL A 57 -25.69 7.00 5.26
C VAL A 57 -26.49 7.91 6.20
N PRO A 58 -27.61 7.45 6.76
CA PRO A 58 -28.33 8.22 7.77
C PRO A 58 -27.43 8.55 8.96
N GLU A 59 -27.57 9.76 9.52
CA GLU A 59 -26.71 10.30 10.58
C GLU A 59 -26.55 9.35 11.78
N GLN A 60 -27.62 8.64 12.13
CA GLN A 60 -27.66 7.65 13.21
C GLN A 60 -26.65 6.50 13.04
N PHE A 61 -26.28 6.17 11.81
CA PHE A 61 -25.35 5.09 11.48
C PHE A 61 -23.94 5.60 11.15
N SER A 62 -23.74 6.91 11.00
CA SER A 62 -22.48 7.51 10.53
C SER A 62 -21.27 7.08 11.37
N LEU A 63 -21.41 7.05 12.70
CA LEU A 63 -20.36 6.62 13.63
C LEU A 63 -20.04 5.13 13.50
N ILE A 64 -21.07 4.29 13.39
CA ILE A 64 -20.91 2.83 13.23
C ILE A 64 -20.21 2.53 11.90
N VAL A 65 -20.61 3.22 10.83
CA VAL A 65 -19.99 3.09 9.50
C VAL A 65 -18.53 3.56 9.55
N PHE A 66 -18.26 4.71 10.16
CA PHE A 66 -16.89 5.22 10.31
C PHE A 66 -15.99 4.20 11.04
N GLN A 67 -16.43 3.74 12.22
CA GLN A 67 -15.69 2.76 13.02
C GLN A 67 -15.52 1.43 12.28
N GLY A 68 -16.55 0.96 11.60
CA GLY A 68 -16.52 -0.26 10.79
C GLY A 68 -15.51 -0.15 9.65
N CYS A 69 -15.50 0.96 8.91
CA CYS A 69 -14.54 1.17 7.83
C CYS A 69 -13.10 1.30 8.34
N ILE A 70 -12.87 2.03 9.44
CA ILE A 70 -11.54 2.11 10.07
C ILE A 70 -11.07 0.72 10.53
N ALA A 71 -11.92 -0.03 11.21
CA ALA A 71 -11.62 -1.40 11.64
C ALA A 71 -11.31 -2.32 10.45
N ALA A 72 -12.06 -2.20 9.35
CA ALA A 72 -11.81 -2.95 8.12
C ALA A 72 -10.46 -2.60 7.49
N ILE A 73 -10.11 -1.31 7.41
CA ILE A 73 -8.81 -0.86 6.89
C ILE A 73 -7.67 -1.45 7.73
N PHE A 74 -7.75 -1.34 9.06
CA PHE A 74 -6.75 -1.92 9.96
C PHE A 74 -6.68 -3.44 9.82
N ALA A 75 -7.81 -4.14 9.75
CA ALA A 75 -7.86 -5.58 9.57
C ALA A 75 -7.18 -6.01 8.26
N VAL A 76 -7.45 -5.31 7.16
CA VAL A 76 -6.81 -5.59 5.85
C VAL A 76 -5.30 -5.35 5.91
N LEU A 77 -4.83 -4.27 6.55
CA LEU A 77 -3.41 -3.99 6.70
C LEU A 77 -2.70 -5.07 7.53
N CYS A 78 -3.27 -5.42 8.69
CA CYS A 78 -2.74 -6.48 9.55
C CYS A 78 -2.75 -7.84 8.86
N TRP A 79 -3.83 -8.17 8.15
CA TRP A 79 -3.94 -9.42 7.38
C TRP A 79 -2.93 -9.46 6.24
N SER A 80 -2.77 -8.37 5.50
CA SER A 80 -1.76 -8.26 4.43
C SER A 80 -0.36 -8.48 4.98
N PHE A 81 -0.01 -7.82 6.09
CA PHE A 81 1.29 -8.06 6.73
C PHE A 81 1.44 -9.50 7.22
N TYR A 82 0.41 -10.08 7.85
CA TYR A 82 0.44 -11.47 8.30
C TYR A 82 0.61 -12.46 7.13
N LEU A 83 0.06 -12.18 5.97
CA LEU A 83 0.24 -13.03 4.80
C LEU A 83 1.65 -12.90 4.20
N PHE A 84 2.22 -11.70 4.20
CA PHE A 84 3.48 -11.38 3.52
C PHE A 84 4.70 -11.20 4.45
N TYR A 85 4.58 -11.42 5.76
CA TYR A 85 5.69 -11.28 6.71
C TYR A 85 6.95 -12.09 6.32
N PRO A 86 6.87 -13.29 5.69
CA PRO A 86 8.08 -14.03 5.32
C PRO A 86 8.95 -13.27 4.32
N LEU A 87 8.36 -12.37 3.51
CA LEU A 87 9.11 -11.52 2.58
C LEU A 87 10.01 -10.51 3.32
N SER A 88 9.62 -10.13 4.55
CA SER A 88 10.35 -9.19 5.39
C SER A 88 11.32 -9.89 6.34
N TYR A 89 10.92 -11.02 6.92
CA TYR A 89 11.70 -11.74 7.94
C TYR A 89 12.53 -12.90 7.39
N GLY A 90 12.34 -13.26 6.12
CA GLY A 90 13.02 -14.37 5.45
C GLY A 90 12.10 -15.58 5.25
N MET A 91 12.23 -16.20 4.08
CA MET A 91 11.55 -17.44 3.69
C MET A 91 12.49 -18.62 3.89
N TYR A 92 11.94 -19.78 4.25
CA TYR A 92 12.71 -21.02 4.42
C TYR A 92 12.22 -22.11 3.46
N GLY A 93 13.13 -22.99 3.04
CA GLY A 93 12.79 -24.07 2.10
C GLY A 93 12.83 -23.62 0.63
N PRO A 94 12.26 -24.43 -0.29
CA PRO A 94 12.36 -24.20 -1.73
C PRO A 94 11.62 -22.93 -2.19
N SER A 95 12.13 -22.28 -3.23
CA SER A 95 11.54 -21.06 -3.81
C SER A 95 10.06 -21.28 -4.17
N SER A 96 9.26 -20.21 -4.16
CA SER A 96 7.83 -20.28 -4.52
C SER A 96 7.57 -20.85 -5.92
N MET A 97 8.59 -20.86 -6.78
CA MET A 97 8.54 -21.39 -8.14
C MET A 97 8.52 -22.93 -8.21
N GLU A 98 9.07 -23.62 -7.20
CA GLU A 98 9.17 -25.08 -7.21
C GLU A 98 7.82 -25.77 -6.93
N GLU A 99 7.58 -26.91 -7.59
CA GLU A 99 6.38 -27.73 -7.37
C GLU A 99 6.34 -28.28 -5.94
N GLY A 100 5.34 -27.85 -5.16
CA GLY A 100 5.18 -28.22 -3.76
C GLY A 100 5.74 -27.20 -2.75
N SER A 101 6.23 -26.04 -3.20
CA SER A 101 6.68 -24.99 -2.27
C SER A 101 5.55 -24.45 -1.39
N LEU A 102 5.83 -24.29 -0.11
CA LEU A 102 4.93 -23.69 0.89
C LEU A 102 4.55 -22.25 0.52
N TRP A 103 5.39 -21.58 -0.27
CA TRP A 103 5.27 -20.16 -0.61
C TRP A 103 4.52 -19.91 -1.91
N ARG A 104 4.04 -20.95 -2.59
CA ARG A 104 3.30 -20.77 -3.84
C ARG A 104 2.05 -19.91 -3.68
N ASN A 105 1.38 -20.00 -2.53
CA ASN A 105 0.14 -19.26 -2.26
C ASN A 105 0.33 -17.75 -2.08
N ILE A 106 1.55 -17.29 -1.81
CA ILE A 106 1.87 -15.85 -1.69
C ILE A 106 2.35 -15.24 -3.02
N LYS A 107 2.64 -16.05 -4.04
CA LYS A 107 2.99 -15.58 -5.38
C LYS A 107 1.74 -15.21 -6.17
N TRP A 108 1.26 -13.99 -6.00
CA TRP A 108 0.04 -13.51 -6.65
C TRP A 108 0.23 -13.06 -8.10
N MET A 109 1.47 -12.73 -8.50
CA MET A 109 1.81 -12.34 -9.86
C MET A 109 2.90 -13.26 -10.41
N GLU A 110 2.83 -13.58 -11.70
CA GLU A 110 3.83 -14.43 -12.36
C GLU A 110 5.22 -13.81 -12.34
N SER A 111 5.30 -12.48 -12.45
CA SER A 111 6.54 -11.69 -12.44
C SER A 111 7.17 -11.50 -11.05
N TRP A 112 6.58 -12.08 -10.00
CA TRP A 112 7.17 -12.06 -8.67
C TRP A 112 8.19 -13.18 -8.53
N ASP A 113 9.46 -12.79 -8.40
CA ASP A 113 10.58 -13.69 -8.14
C ASP A 113 10.72 -13.93 -6.63
N LEU A 114 9.88 -14.83 -6.09
CA LEU A 114 9.80 -15.21 -4.67
C LEU A 114 10.31 -16.62 -4.38
#